data_AF-A0A932S526-F1
#
_entry.id   AF-A0A932S526-F1
#
_cell.length_a   1.000
_cell.length_b   1.000
_cell.length_c   1.000
_cell.angle_alpha   90.00
_cell.angle_beta   90.00
_cell.angle_gamma   90.00
#
_symmetry.space_group_name_H-M   'P 1'
#
loop_
_entity.id
_entity.type
_entity.pdbx_description
1 polymer ?
#
loop_
_entity_poly.entity_id
_entity_poly.type
_entity_poly.pdbx_seq_one_letter_code
_entity_poly.pdbx_strand_id
1 'polypeptide(L)' 'MTMWAAIVMAAGKGTRMKSRLPKVLHPVCGRPLVAHVATAALGAGVTSTVVVV' A
#
# COMPACT_ATOMS: atom_id res chain seq x y z
N MET A 1 7.41 -17.57 -19.01
CA MET A 1 6.62 -16.46 -18.44
C MET A 1 7.31 -16.03 -17.16
N THR A 2 7.68 -14.75 -17.05
CA THR A 2 8.27 -14.19 -15.83
C THR A 2 7.17 -13.84 -14.84
N MET A 3 7.33 -14.26 -13.58
CA MET A 3 6.44 -13.84 -12.51
C MET A 3 7.01 -12.58 -11.86
N TRP A 4 6.19 -11.54 -11.77
CA TRP A 4 6.54 -10.28 -11.12
C TRP A 4 5.97 -10.24 -9.71
N ALA A 5 6.70 -9.59 -8.80
CA ALA A 5 6.25 -9.27 -7.46
C ALA A 5 6.34 -7.76 -7.21
N ALA A 6 5.34 -7.20 -6.52
CA ALA A 6 5.30 -5.82 -6.10
C ALA A 6 5.69 -5.72 -4.63
N ILE A 7 6.61 -4.83 -4.30
CA ILE A 7 7.03 -4.53 -2.93
C ILE A 7 6.56 -3.12 -2.60
N VAL A 8 5.59 -3.01 -1.69
CA VAL A 8 5.02 -1.73 -1.25
C VAL A 8 5.70 -1.30 0.05
N MET A 9 6.51 -0.23 -0.04
CA MET A 9 7.22 0.33 1.11
C MET A 9 6.27 1.19 1.94
N ALA A 10 5.71 0.61 3.01
CA ALA A 10 4.69 1.21 3.88
C ALA A 10 5.17 1.47 5.33
N ALA A 11 6.43 1.18 5.67
CA ALA A 11 6.99 1.27 7.03
C ALA A 11 7.29 2.70 7.54
N GLY A 12 6.82 3.73 6.84
CA GLY A 12 7.08 5.12 7.22
C GLY A 12 6.22 5.56 8.42
N LYS A 13 6.86 6.12 9.46
CA LYS A 13 6.19 6.61 10.70
C LYS A 13 5.06 7.62 10.46
N GLY A 14 5.05 8.36 9.35
CA GLY A 14 3.97 9.29 9.02
C GLY A 14 3.87 10.51 9.95
N THR A 15 5.00 11.03 10.46
CA THR A 15 5.05 12.06 11.52
C THR A 15 4.29 13.36 11.21
N ARG A 16 4.18 13.75 9.93
CA ARG A 16 3.45 14.95 9.51
C ARG A 16 1.93 14.78 9.49
N MET A 17 1.42 13.55 9.60
CA MET A 17 -0.03 13.26 9.61
C MET A 17 -0.69 13.69 10.93
N LYS A 18 0.08 13.91 12.00
CA LYS A 18 -0.42 14.29 13.34
C LYS A 18 -1.60 13.42 13.83
N SER A 19 -1.54 12.13 13.52
CA SER A 19 -2.60 11.15 13.78
C SER A 19 -2.00 9.92 14.44
N ARG A 20 -2.77 9.26 15.32
CA ARG A 20 -2.40 7.95 15.88
C ARG A 20 -2.55 6.82 14.85
N LEU A 21 -3.32 7.06 13.79
CA LEU A 21 -3.49 6.13 12.69
C LEU A 21 -2.22 6.14 11.81
N PRO A 22 -1.63 5.00 11.47
CA PRO A 22 -0.55 4.93 10.47
C PRO A 22 -0.95 5.62 9.16
N LYS A 23 -0.01 6.29 8.49
CA LYS A 23 -0.27 7.03 7.24
C LYS A 23 -1.01 6.17 6.21
N VAL A 24 -0.59 4.92 6.06
CA VAL A 24 -1.10 3.99 5.05
C VAL A 24 -2.52 3.47 5.30
N LEU A 25 -3.02 3.64 6.52
CA LEU A 25 -4.39 3.27 6.89
C LEU A 25 -5.38 4.43 6.81
N HIS A 26 -4.92 5.66 6.54
CA HIS A 26 -5.83 6.80 6.37
C HIS A 26 -6.76 6.56 5.18
N PRO A 27 -8.07 6.84 5.32
CA PRO A 27 -9.05 6.57 4.28
C PRO A 27 -8.96 7.60 3.15
N VAL A 28 -9.04 7.13 1.91
CA VAL A 28 -9.21 7.90 0.69
C VAL A 28 -10.36 7.24 -0.08
N CYS A 29 -11.42 8.00 -0.36
CA CYS A 29 -12.65 7.48 -0.99
C CYS A 29 -13.19 6.22 -0.29
N GLY A 30 -13.21 6.22 1.05
CA GLY A 30 -13.74 5.12 1.87
C GLY A 30 -12.84 3.88 1.98
N ARG A 31 -11.62 3.90 1.40
CA ARG A 31 -10.67 2.76 1.46
C ARG A 31 -9.32 3.21 2.02
N PRO A 32 -8.60 2.37 2.79
CA PRO A 32 -7.25 2.69 3.25
C PRO A 32 -6.31 3.02 2.08
N LEU A 33 -5.41 3.99 2.25
CA LEU A 33 -4.44 4.40 1.23
C LEU A 33 -3.67 3.21 0.63
N VAL A 34 -3.21 2.26 1.46
CA VAL A 34 -2.48 1.05 0.99
C VAL A 34 -3.32 0.16 0.09
N ALA A 35 -4.65 0.13 0.26
CA ALA A 35 -5.53 -0.72 -0.53
C ALA A 35 -5.57 -0.27 -2.00
N HIS A 36 -5.44 1.04 -2.25
CA HIS A 36 -5.35 1.58 -3.61
C HIS A 36 -4.08 1.11 -4.31
N VAL A 37 -2.94 1.15 -3.62
CA VAL A 37 -1.65 0.69 -4.16
C VAL A 37 -1.67 -0.82 -4.44
N ALA A 38 -2.18 -1.62 -3.50
CA ALA A 38 -2.29 -3.06 -3.69
C ALA A 38 -3.23 -3.43 -4.86
N THR A 39 -4.36 -2.73 -4.97
CA THR A 39 -5.30 -2.92 -6.09
C THR A 39 -4.65 -2.57 -7.44
N ALA A 40 -3.88 -1.48 -7.49
CA ALA A 40 -3.17 -1.08 -8.71
C ALA A 40 -2.08 -2.09 -9.10
N ALA A 41 -1.33 -2.62 -8.13
CA ALA A 41 -0.33 -3.66 -8.38
C ALA A 41 -0.95 -4.94 -8.96
N LEU A 42 -2.07 -5.39 -8.40
CA LEU A 42 -2.81 -6.54 -8.94
C LEU A 42 -3.34 -6.24 -10.35
N GLY A 43 -3.89 -5.03 -10.58
CA GLY A 43 -4.37 -4.59 -11.89
C GLY A 43 -3.27 -4.48 -12.96
N ALA A 44 -2.01 -4.30 -12.55
CA ALA A 44 -0.84 -4.30 -13.43
C ALA A 44 -0.35 -5.71 -13.81
N GLY A 45 -1.05 -6.77 -13.41
CA GLY A 45 -0.70 -8.16 -13.72
C GLY A 45 0.34 -8.77 -12.79
N VAL A 46 0.59 -8.16 -11.63
CA VAL A 46 1.53 -8.66 -10.64
C VAL A 46 0.86 -9.73 -9.79
N THR A 47 1.48 -10.91 -9.69
CA THR A 47 0.86 -12.09 -9.03
C THR A 47 1.16 -12.18 -7.54
N SER A 48 2.13 -11.41 -7.04
CA SER A 48 2.48 -11.34 -5.63
C SER A 48 2.65 -9.88 -5.20
N THR A 49 2.03 -9.50 -4.08
CA THR A 49 2.17 -8.15 -3.51
C THR A 49 2.57 -8.29 -2.04
N VAL A 50 3.74 -7.75 -1.69
CA VAL A 50 4.27 -7.74 -0.33
C VAL A 50 4.25 -6.30 0.19
N VAL A 51 3.70 -6.09 1.38
CA VAL A 51 3.68 -4.79 2.04
C VAL A 51 4.64 -4.81 3.21
N VAL A 52 5.64 -3.94 3.18
CA VAL A 52 6.60 -3.77 4.28
C VAL A 52 6.04 -2.72 5.24
N VAL A 53 5.77 -3.09 6.48
CA VAL A 53 5.18 -2.23 7.52
C VAL A 53 6.12 -1.95 8.68
#